data_AF-A0A4R3A9I1-F1
#
_entry.id   AF-A0A4R3A9I1-F1
#
_cell.length_a   1.000
_cell.length_b   1.000
_cell.length_c   1.000
_cell.angle_alpha   90.00
_cell.angle_beta   90.00
_cell.angle_gamma   90.00
#
_symmetry.space_group_name_H-M   'P 1'
#
loop_
_entity.id
_entity.type
_entity.pdbx_description
1 polymer ?
#
loop_
_entity_poly.entity_id
_entity_poly.type
_entity_poly.pdbx_seq_one_letter_code
_entity_poly.pdbx_strand_id
1 'polypeptide(L)'
;MADKGKQQTTNWLNTAFIASGIYVAGFLMWIIPSAPSNFFSQPEPNEIGDFLAGLFAPVAFILLACAVVMQRQELKVTREELADNREVVAEQLKQIRTQTSMLADQQAKAEESARRTYKLNLYDKRYELYLDFIAFGEKHDSAHYMNDAYMEMLDLHQRSLFIFDKAVSDWFGEIADEIYNHEQYRNQETFIQTTASGIEVMKFRSEKAEKEINSTEAWLYDQFTLLEIRAEKFEPSMRVSDA
;
A
#
# COMPACT_ATOMS: atom_id res chain seq x y z
N MET A 1 19.65 5.21 -32.47
CA MET A 1 21.08 4.90 -32.59
C MET A 1 21.65 5.68 -33.77
N ALA A 2 22.11 6.90 -33.52
CA ALA A 2 22.76 7.73 -34.55
C ALA A 2 24.25 7.77 -34.23
N ASP A 3 25.04 7.17 -35.11
CA ASP A 3 26.50 7.22 -35.13
C ASP A 3 26.95 8.67 -35.39
N LYS A 4 27.19 9.43 -34.33
CA LYS A 4 27.69 10.81 -34.42
C LYS A 4 29.19 10.81 -34.21
N GLY A 5 29.87 10.81 -35.37
CA GLY A 5 31.25 11.19 -35.66
C GLY A 5 32.18 11.47 -34.49
N LYS A 6 33.20 10.60 -34.36
CA LYS A 6 34.46 10.89 -33.67
C LYS A 6 34.90 12.33 -33.94
N GLN A 7 34.64 13.24 -33.00
CA GLN A 7 35.37 14.50 -32.96
C GLN A 7 36.83 14.11 -32.74
N GLN A 8 37.66 14.33 -33.76
CA GLN A 8 39.09 14.10 -33.65
C GLN A 8 39.59 14.95 -32.49
N THR A 9 39.97 14.29 -31.39
CA THR A 9 40.65 14.91 -30.26
C THR A 9 42.05 15.25 -30.74
N THR A 10 42.17 16.35 -31.49
CA THR A 10 43.46 16.91 -31.83
C THR A 10 44.18 17.14 -30.51
N ASN A 11 45.27 16.42 -30.27
CA ASN A 11 46.07 16.57 -29.07
C ASN A 11 46.74 17.95 -29.14
N TRP A 12 45.99 18.97 -28.74
CA TRP A 12 46.44 20.37 -28.69
C TRP A 12 47.71 20.49 -27.86
N LEU A 13 47.84 19.65 -26.84
CA LEU A 13 49.07 19.49 -26.06
C LEU A 13 50.28 19.13 -26.94
N ASN A 14 50.16 18.12 -27.80
CA ASN A 14 51.24 17.73 -28.72
C ASN A 14 51.54 18.83 -29.74
N THR A 15 50.49 19.53 -30.21
CA THR A 15 50.63 20.65 -31.15
C THR A 15 51.36 21.83 -30.50
N ALA A 16 51.05 22.13 -29.24
CA ALA A 16 51.72 23.15 -28.44
C ALA A 16 53.19 22.77 -28.19
N PHE A 17 53.47 21.52 -27.80
CA PHE A 17 54.85 21.06 -27.61
C PHE A 17 55.69 21.14 -28.89
N ILE A 18 55.11 20.75 -30.04
CA ILE A 18 55.80 20.85 -31.33
C ILE A 18 56.05 22.33 -31.71
N ALA A 19 55.04 23.20 -31.56
CA ALA A 19 55.17 24.62 -31.87
C ALA A 19 56.20 25.32 -30.96
N SER A 20 56.18 25.03 -29.66
CA SER A 20 57.16 25.53 -28.69
C SER A 20 58.57 25.00 -29.00
N GLY A 21 58.70 23.72 -29.35
CA GLY A 21 59.97 23.10 -29.73
C GLY A 21 60.58 23.72 -30.99
N ILE A 22 59.76 23.97 -32.02
CA ILE A 22 60.18 24.66 -33.25
C ILE A 22 60.61 26.09 -32.94
N TYR A 23 59.85 26.81 -32.11
CA TYR A 23 60.17 28.18 -31.72
C TYR A 23 61.52 28.26 -30.98
N VAL A 24 61.72 27.42 -29.96
CA VAL A 24 62.96 27.37 -29.18
C VAL A 24 64.15 26.99 -30.07
N ALA A 25 63.99 25.99 -30.94
CA ALA A 25 65.05 25.57 -31.86
C ALA A 25 65.42 26.68 -32.86
N GLY A 26 64.43 27.38 -33.42
CA GLY A 26 64.65 28.50 -34.33
C GLY A 26 65.29 29.71 -33.65
N PHE A 27 64.85 30.03 -32.43
CA PHE A 27 65.40 31.12 -31.62
C PHE A 27 66.86 30.86 -31.22
N LEU A 28 67.18 29.62 -30.81
CA LEU A 28 68.54 29.20 -30.50
C LEU A 28 69.44 29.20 -31.75
N MET A 29 68.96 28.70 -32.90
CA MET A 29 69.70 28.77 -34.16
C MET A 29 69.98 30.21 -34.61
N TRP A 30 69.11 31.16 -34.26
CA TRP A 30 69.29 32.57 -34.61
C TRP A 30 70.25 33.29 -33.65
N ILE A 31 70.18 33.02 -32.35
CA ILE A 31 71.00 33.70 -31.34
C ILE A 31 72.41 33.15 -31.22
N ILE A 32 72.61 31.84 -31.30
CA ILE A 32 73.95 31.22 -31.11
C ILE A 32 75.01 31.79 -32.07
N PRO A 33 74.71 32.08 -33.36
CA PRO A 33 75.66 32.72 -34.28
C PRO A 33 75.87 34.22 -34.02
N SER A 34 74.90 34.91 -33.41
CA SER A 34 74.91 36.37 -33.22
C SER A 34 75.25 36.81 -31.80
N ALA A 35 75.39 35.88 -30.86
CA ALA A 35 75.71 36.16 -29.48
C ALA A 35 77.21 36.48 -29.32
N PRO A 36 77.58 37.60 -28.67
CA PRO A 36 78.98 37.87 -28.35
C PRO A 36 79.51 36.79 -27.39
N SER A 37 80.69 36.24 -27.66
CA SER A 37 81.34 35.14 -26.91
C SER A 37 81.47 35.39 -25.40
N ASN A 38 81.32 36.64 -24.96
CA ASN A 38 81.45 37.06 -23.57
C ASN A 38 80.16 36.84 -22.76
N PHE A 39 79.00 36.72 -23.43
CA PHE A 39 77.69 36.54 -22.78
C PHE A 39 77.61 35.24 -21.96
N PHE A 40 78.18 34.14 -22.46
CA PHE A 40 78.21 32.86 -21.76
C PHE A 40 79.41 32.70 -20.81
N SER A 41 80.35 33.66 -20.83
CA SER A 41 81.63 33.57 -20.10
C SER A 41 81.64 34.40 -18.80
N GLN A 42 80.97 35.56 -18.78
CA GLN A 42 80.77 36.40 -17.59
C GLN A 42 79.40 37.08 -17.65
N PRO A 43 78.31 36.33 -17.42
CA PRO A 43 76.98 36.90 -17.60
C PRO A 43 76.63 37.86 -16.45
N GLU A 44 76.16 39.06 -16.80
CA GLU A 44 75.47 39.90 -15.82
C GLU A 44 74.11 39.26 -15.47
N PRO A 45 73.74 39.18 -14.18
CA PRO A 45 72.50 38.52 -13.76
C PRO A 45 71.23 39.05 -14.44
N ASN A 46 71.21 40.34 -14.79
CA ASN A 46 70.07 40.98 -15.44
C ASN A 46 69.90 40.54 -16.90
N GLU A 47 71.01 40.36 -17.63
CA GLU A 47 70.97 39.96 -19.04
C GLU A 47 70.55 38.49 -19.24
N ILE A 48 70.89 37.61 -18.29
CA ILE A 48 70.35 36.24 -18.26
C ILE A 48 68.82 36.27 -18.07
N GLY A 49 68.35 37.14 -17.19
CA GLY A 49 66.92 37.31 -16.92
C GLY A 49 66.14 37.74 -18.16
N ASP A 50 66.63 38.75 -18.87
CA ASP A 50 66.00 39.26 -20.10
C ASP A 50 66.03 38.23 -21.24
N PHE A 51 67.11 37.46 -21.36
CA PHE A 51 67.20 36.37 -22.34
C PHE A 51 66.21 35.23 -22.04
N LEU A 52 66.14 34.79 -20.79
CA LEU A 52 65.20 33.75 -20.38
C LEU A 52 63.74 34.24 -20.50
N ALA A 53 63.47 35.50 -20.14
CA ALA A 53 62.15 36.10 -20.32
C ALA A 53 61.75 36.15 -21.80
N GLY A 54 62.67 36.53 -22.70
CA GLY A 54 62.44 36.54 -24.15
C GLY A 54 62.20 35.15 -24.73
N LEU A 55 62.94 34.13 -24.27
CA LEU A 55 62.79 32.75 -24.73
C LEU A 55 61.50 32.09 -24.22
N PHE A 56 61.14 32.31 -22.96
CA PHE A 56 60.00 31.63 -22.32
C PHE A 56 58.68 32.36 -22.50
N ALA A 57 58.65 33.67 -22.76
CA ALA A 57 57.39 34.42 -22.87
C ALA A 57 56.48 33.89 -24.01
N PRO A 58 56.96 33.64 -25.24
CA PRO A 58 56.09 33.11 -26.31
C PRO A 58 55.69 31.65 -26.08
N VAL A 59 56.56 30.84 -25.46
CA VAL A 59 56.26 29.45 -25.08
C VAL A 59 55.12 29.41 -24.07
N ALA A 60 55.18 30.27 -23.03
CA ALA A 60 54.11 30.40 -22.06
C ALA A 60 52.78 30.82 -22.73
N PHE A 61 52.84 31.72 -23.73
CA PHE A 61 51.65 32.17 -24.45
C PHE A 61 51.01 31.05 -25.30
N ILE A 62 51.83 30.20 -25.96
CA ILE A 62 51.35 29.04 -26.73
C ILE A 62 50.67 28.01 -25.80
N LEU A 63 51.29 27.71 -24.66
CA LEU A 63 50.73 26.79 -23.67
C LEU A 63 49.43 27.34 -23.07
N LEU A 64 49.35 28.65 -22.81
CA LEU A 64 48.14 29.31 -22.32
C LEU A 64 47.02 29.28 -23.38
N ALA A 65 47.33 29.57 -24.65
CA ALA A 65 46.35 29.48 -25.74
C ALA A 65 45.81 28.04 -25.89
N CYS A 66 46.68 27.04 -25.80
CA CYS A 66 46.31 25.63 -25.82
C CYS A 66 45.38 25.27 -24.66
N ALA A 67 45.70 25.68 -23.43
CA ALA A 67 44.88 25.44 -22.25
C ALA A 67 43.48 26.06 -22.39
N VAL A 68 43.38 27.29 -22.93
CA VAL A 68 42.08 27.95 -23.16
C VAL A 68 41.25 27.21 -24.22
N VAL A 69 41.87 26.73 -25.30
CA VAL A 69 41.17 25.95 -26.33
C VAL A 69 40.66 24.62 -25.77
N MET A 70 41.49 23.91 -25.01
CA MET A 70 41.13 22.66 -24.34
C MET A 70 39.96 22.88 -23.36
N GLN A 71 40.05 23.90 -22.51
CA GLN A 71 38.99 24.24 -21.56
C GLN A 71 37.66 24.59 -22.26
N ARG A 72 37.70 25.26 -23.42
CA ARG A 72 36.51 25.53 -24.24
C ARG A 72 35.90 24.26 -24.83
N GLN A 73 36.74 23.30 -25.24
CA GLN A 73 36.27 22.01 -25.76
C GLN A 73 35.60 21.19 -24.65
N GLU A 74 36.22 21.09 -23.47
CA GLU A 74 35.63 20.39 -22.31
C GLU A 74 34.29 21.00 -21.90
N LEU A 75 34.19 22.33 -21.85
CA LEU A 75 32.93 23.02 -21.55
C LEU A 75 31.85 22.76 -22.60
N LYS A 76 32.22 22.60 -23.88
CA LYS A 76 31.26 22.29 -24.94
C LYS A 76 30.74 20.86 -24.79
N VAL A 77 31.62 19.89 -24.57
CA VAL A 77 31.25 18.48 -24.32
C VAL A 77 30.38 18.37 -23.08
N THR A 78 30.76 19.03 -21.98
CA THR A 78 29.96 19.07 -20.74
C THR A 78 28.55 19.63 -20.99
N ARG A 79 28.41 20.66 -21.84
CA ARG A 79 27.09 21.22 -22.18
C ARG A 79 26.24 20.26 -23.00
N GLU A 80 26.85 19.52 -23.93
CA GLU A 80 26.18 18.49 -24.71
C GLU A 80 25.71 17.34 -23.80
N GLU A 81 26.58 16.84 -22.90
CA GLU A 81 26.22 15.83 -21.91
C GLU A 81 25.12 16.29 -20.94
N LEU A 82 25.14 17.56 -20.52
CA LEU A 82 24.08 18.13 -19.70
C LEU A 82 22.75 18.25 -20.46
N ALA A 83 22.79 18.51 -21.77
CA ALA A 83 21.59 18.53 -22.60
C ALA A 83 20.98 17.13 -22.73
N ASP A 84 21.81 16.13 -23.02
CA ASP A 84 21.39 14.72 -23.12
C ASP A 84 20.84 14.20 -21.77
N ASN A 85 21.51 14.53 -20.66
CA ASN A 85 21.02 14.18 -19.33
C ASN A 85 19.66 14.82 -19.00
N ARG A 86 19.41 16.05 -19.44
CA ARG A 86 18.10 16.70 -19.25
C ARG A 86 17.00 15.98 -20.00
N GLU A 87 17.29 15.50 -21.22
CA GLU A 87 16.34 14.72 -22.01
C GLU A 87 15.99 13.40 -21.30
N VAL A 88 17.01 12.64 -20.87
CA VAL A 88 16.80 11.38 -20.12
C VAL A 88 16.00 11.61 -18.84
N VAL A 89 16.34 12.66 -18.06
CA VAL A 89 15.59 13.00 -16.83
C VAL A 89 14.15 13.38 -17.15
N ALA A 90 13.89 14.10 -18.25
CA ALA A 90 12.53 14.43 -18.66
C ALA A 90 11.72 13.18 -19.04
N GLU A 91 12.33 12.23 -19.76
CA GLU A 91 11.71 10.94 -20.07
C GLU A 91 11.43 10.11 -18.81
N GLN A 92 12.39 10.05 -17.87
CA GLN A 92 12.21 9.37 -16.59
C GLN A 92 11.08 10.00 -15.77
N LEU A 93 10.99 11.32 -15.70
CA LEU A 93 9.87 12.01 -15.03
C LEU A 93 8.52 11.70 -15.68
N LYS A 94 8.47 11.59 -17.01
CA LYS A 94 7.25 11.18 -17.73
C LYS A 94 6.86 9.74 -17.39
N GLN A 95 7.83 8.83 -17.32
CA GLN A 95 7.59 7.45 -16.91
C GLN A 95 7.11 7.37 -15.46
N ILE A 96 7.76 8.08 -14.53
CA ILE A 96 7.35 8.16 -13.12
C ILE A 96 5.92 8.67 -13.01
N ARG A 97 5.55 9.76 -13.70
CA ARG A 97 4.18 10.28 -13.70
C ARG A 97 3.16 9.25 -14.16
N THR A 98 3.50 8.50 -15.21
CA THR A 98 2.65 7.44 -15.76
C THR A 98 2.51 6.27 -14.78
N GLN A 99 3.60 5.88 -14.11
CA GLN A 99 3.56 4.84 -13.08
C GLN A 99 2.76 5.29 -11.86
N THR A 100 2.93 6.53 -11.39
CA THR A 100 2.15 7.08 -10.28
C THR A 100 0.66 7.10 -10.60
N SER A 101 0.25 7.49 -11.81
CA SER A 101 -1.16 7.46 -12.19
C SER A 101 -1.70 6.02 -12.27
N MET A 102 -0.93 5.08 -12.80
CA MET A 102 -1.31 3.67 -12.83
C MET A 102 -1.46 3.08 -11.42
N LEU A 103 -0.57 3.45 -10.49
CA LEU A 103 -0.65 3.01 -9.09
C LEU A 103 -1.89 3.59 -8.40
N ALA A 104 -2.22 4.85 -8.64
CA ALA A 104 -3.43 5.46 -8.11
C ALA A 104 -4.70 4.74 -8.61
N ASP A 105 -4.75 4.44 -9.91
CA ASP A 105 -5.86 3.67 -10.51
C ASP A 105 -5.94 2.25 -9.94
N GLN A 106 -4.80 1.60 -9.71
CA GLN A 106 -4.76 0.26 -9.09
C GLN A 106 -5.24 0.29 -7.65
N GLN A 107 -4.86 1.30 -6.86
CA GLN A 107 -5.32 1.46 -5.49
C GLN A 107 -6.84 1.65 -5.44
N ALA A 108 -7.38 2.51 -6.31
CA ALA A 108 -8.83 2.73 -6.39
C ALA A 108 -9.58 1.44 -6.75
N LYS A 109 -9.10 0.68 -7.74
CA LYS A 109 -9.69 -0.61 -8.12
C LYS A 109 -9.57 -1.67 -7.01
N ALA A 110 -8.44 -1.70 -6.32
CA ALA A 110 -8.22 -2.64 -5.21
C ALA A 110 -9.15 -2.33 -4.03
N GLU A 111 -9.33 -1.04 -3.68
CA GLU A 111 -10.27 -0.60 -2.66
C GLU A 111 -11.71 -0.97 -3.02
N GLU A 112 -12.11 -0.72 -4.27
CA GLU A 112 -13.44 -1.10 -4.75
C GLU A 112 -13.66 -2.62 -4.69
N SER A 113 -12.68 -3.40 -5.15
CA SER A 113 -12.72 -4.86 -5.07
C SER A 113 -12.79 -5.36 -3.63
N ALA A 114 -12.03 -4.74 -2.72
CA ALA A 114 -12.06 -5.07 -1.30
C ALA A 114 -13.42 -4.74 -0.68
N ARG A 115 -14.01 -3.58 -1.00
CA ARG A 115 -15.35 -3.18 -0.54
C ARG A 115 -16.42 -4.16 -1.04
N ARG A 116 -16.38 -4.56 -2.31
CA ARG A 116 -17.31 -5.56 -2.87
C ARG A 116 -17.17 -6.92 -2.19
N THR A 117 -15.94 -7.39 -2.02
CA THR A 117 -15.66 -8.67 -1.34
C THR A 117 -16.13 -8.65 0.11
N TYR A 118 -15.87 -7.54 0.82
CA TYR A 118 -16.35 -7.34 2.18
C TYR A 118 -17.88 -7.38 2.26
N LYS A 119 -18.58 -6.68 1.36
CA LYS A 119 -20.05 -6.68 1.30
C LYS A 119 -20.61 -8.09 1.06
N LEU A 120 -20.01 -8.87 0.16
CA LEU A 120 -20.41 -10.25 -0.11
C LEU A 120 -20.17 -11.16 1.11
N ASN A 121 -18.98 -11.11 1.69
CA ASN A 121 -18.66 -11.90 2.89
C ASN A 121 -19.60 -11.56 4.06
N LEU A 122 -19.96 -10.28 4.21
CA LEU A 122 -20.90 -9.84 5.24
C LEU A 122 -22.30 -10.40 4.99
N TYR A 123 -22.77 -10.39 3.74
CA TYR A 123 -24.04 -11.02 3.36
C TYR A 123 -24.03 -12.52 3.65
N ASP A 124 -22.96 -13.23 3.24
CA ASP A 124 -22.83 -14.67 3.48
C ASP A 124 -22.87 -15.00 4.98
N LYS A 125 -22.18 -14.21 5.81
CA LYS A 125 -22.18 -14.39 7.26
C LYS A 125 -23.54 -14.08 7.90
N ARG A 126 -24.27 -13.07 7.39
CA ARG A 126 -25.65 -12.80 7.81
C ARG A 126 -26.57 -13.96 7.47
N TYR A 127 -26.46 -14.46 6.25
CA TYR A 127 -27.28 -15.56 5.77
C TYR A 127 -27.00 -16.86 6.53
N GLU A 128 -25.73 -17.16 6.81
CA GLU A 128 -25.31 -18.28 7.65
C GLU A 128 -25.95 -18.20 9.04
N LEU A 129 -25.87 -17.04 9.73
CA LEU A 129 -26.49 -16.89 11.04
C LEU A 129 -28.03 -16.99 10.99
N TYR A 130 -28.65 -16.51 9.91
CA TYR A 130 -30.08 -16.68 9.69
C TYR A 130 -30.47 -18.16 9.57
N LEU A 131 -29.69 -18.96 8.82
CA LEU A 131 -29.92 -20.40 8.73
C LEU A 131 -29.72 -21.10 10.08
N ASP A 132 -28.68 -20.73 10.82
CA ASP A 132 -28.44 -21.26 12.17
C ASP A 132 -29.61 -20.94 13.11
N PHE A 133 -30.17 -19.73 13.02
CA PHE A 133 -31.35 -19.32 13.79
C PHE A 133 -32.58 -20.16 13.46
N ILE A 134 -32.81 -20.50 12.19
CA ILE A 134 -33.91 -21.40 11.80
C ILE A 134 -33.67 -22.81 12.35
N ALA A 135 -32.46 -23.33 12.16
CA ALA A 135 -32.09 -24.67 12.62
C ALA A 135 -32.21 -24.79 14.15
N PHE A 136 -31.89 -23.72 14.88
CA PHE A 136 -32.12 -23.62 16.31
C PHE A 136 -33.62 -23.82 16.65
N GLY A 137 -34.50 -23.09 15.97
CA GLY A 137 -35.95 -23.21 16.17
C GLY A 137 -36.45 -24.63 15.93
N GLU A 138 -36.06 -25.25 14.81
CA GLU A 138 -36.44 -26.63 14.46
C GLU A 138 -35.91 -27.65 15.48
N LYS A 139 -34.68 -27.45 15.96
CA LYS A 139 -34.04 -28.35 16.94
C LYS A 139 -34.74 -28.32 18.29
N HIS A 140 -35.11 -27.14 18.77
CA HIS A 140 -35.60 -26.95 20.14
C HIS A 140 -37.12 -26.90 20.27
N ASP A 141 -37.86 -26.85 19.17
CA ASP A 141 -39.34 -26.90 19.14
C ASP A 141 -39.87 -28.14 19.90
N SER A 142 -39.41 -29.34 19.50
CA SER A 142 -39.85 -30.60 20.15
C SER A 142 -39.42 -30.74 21.62
N ALA A 143 -38.38 -30.01 22.03
CA ALA A 143 -37.87 -30.00 23.39
C ALA A 143 -38.49 -28.89 24.25
N HIS A 144 -39.47 -28.13 23.72
CA HIS A 144 -40.10 -27.01 24.39
C HIS A 144 -39.08 -25.97 24.89
N TYR A 145 -38.04 -25.73 24.10
CA TYR A 145 -36.97 -24.76 24.40
C TYR A 145 -36.27 -24.98 25.75
N MET A 146 -36.14 -26.23 26.20
CA MET A 146 -35.38 -26.60 27.40
C MET A 146 -33.95 -27.06 27.09
N ASN A 147 -33.16 -27.30 28.13
CA ASN A 147 -31.78 -27.77 28.10
C ASN A 147 -30.82 -26.68 27.57
N ASP A 148 -29.94 -27.03 26.64
CA ASP A 148 -28.92 -26.14 26.09
C ASP A 148 -29.48 -25.00 25.21
N ALA A 149 -30.80 -24.90 25.06
CA ALA A 149 -31.50 -23.90 24.24
C ALA A 149 -31.08 -22.47 24.60
N TYR A 150 -31.00 -22.12 25.89
CA TYR A 150 -30.55 -20.79 26.31
C TYR A 150 -29.11 -20.51 25.86
N MET A 151 -28.19 -21.44 26.10
CA MET A 151 -26.77 -21.25 25.79
C MET A 151 -26.53 -21.16 24.27
N GLU A 152 -27.24 -21.98 23.50
CA GLU A 152 -27.17 -21.93 22.04
C GLU A 152 -27.78 -20.63 21.47
N MET A 153 -28.91 -20.16 22.02
CA MET A 153 -29.47 -18.87 21.61
C MET A 153 -28.58 -17.69 22.01
N LEU A 154 -27.92 -17.78 23.17
CA LEU A 154 -26.96 -16.76 23.61
C LEU A 154 -25.74 -16.69 22.69
N ASP A 155 -25.24 -17.83 22.19
CA ASP A 155 -24.18 -17.85 21.16
C ASP A 155 -24.65 -17.14 19.87
N LEU A 156 -25.86 -17.43 19.41
CA LEU A 156 -26.45 -16.75 18.25
C LEU A 156 -26.56 -15.24 18.48
N HIS A 157 -26.99 -14.81 19.67
CA HIS A 157 -27.03 -13.40 20.06
C HIS A 157 -25.63 -12.76 20.01
N GLN A 158 -24.61 -13.39 20.61
CA GLN A 158 -23.24 -12.87 20.61
C GLN A 158 -22.68 -12.73 19.19
N ARG A 159 -22.92 -13.71 18.33
CA ARG A 159 -22.52 -13.65 16.92
C ARG A 159 -23.28 -12.54 16.17
N SER A 160 -24.55 -12.34 16.49
CA SER A 160 -25.38 -11.30 15.86
C SER A 160 -24.84 -9.88 16.09
N LEU A 161 -24.25 -9.60 17.27
CA LEU A 161 -23.69 -8.28 17.61
C LEU A 161 -22.59 -7.81 16.64
N PHE A 162 -21.88 -8.73 16.00
CA PHE A 162 -20.80 -8.39 15.05
C PHE A 162 -21.28 -8.26 13.61
N ILE A 163 -22.39 -8.91 13.27
CA ILE A 163 -22.80 -9.13 11.89
C ILE A 163 -24.01 -8.26 11.54
N PHE A 164 -24.93 -8.09 12.49
CA PHE A 164 -26.16 -7.35 12.33
C PHE A 164 -26.11 -5.97 13.00
N ASP A 165 -27.10 -5.15 12.66
CA ASP A 165 -27.40 -3.93 13.36
C ASP A 165 -28.05 -4.21 14.72
N LYS A 166 -28.13 -3.15 15.54
CA LYS A 166 -28.61 -3.24 16.92
C LYS A 166 -30.02 -3.84 17.01
N ALA A 167 -30.90 -3.58 16.04
CA ALA A 167 -32.29 -4.04 16.08
C ALA A 167 -32.40 -5.57 16.06
N VAL A 168 -31.65 -6.24 15.18
CA VAL A 168 -31.66 -7.72 15.11
C VAL A 168 -30.95 -8.30 16.33
N SER A 169 -29.82 -7.71 16.75
CA SER A 169 -29.10 -8.24 17.90
C SER A 169 -29.89 -8.12 19.20
N ASP A 170 -30.58 -6.99 19.42
CA ASP A 170 -31.46 -6.80 20.58
C ASP A 170 -32.57 -7.85 20.57
N TRP A 171 -33.21 -8.08 19.41
CA TRP A 171 -34.25 -9.09 19.26
C TRP A 171 -33.75 -10.51 19.56
N PHE A 172 -32.54 -10.86 19.14
CA PHE A 172 -31.92 -12.14 19.56
C PHE A 172 -31.71 -12.21 21.08
N GLY A 173 -31.36 -11.09 21.71
CA GLY A 173 -31.22 -10.98 23.15
C GLY A 173 -32.57 -11.18 23.87
N GLU A 174 -33.64 -10.55 23.38
CA GLU A 174 -35.00 -10.72 23.89
C GLU A 174 -35.43 -12.19 23.85
N ILE A 175 -35.16 -12.88 22.73
CA ILE A 175 -35.46 -14.32 22.61
C ILE A 175 -34.65 -15.14 23.62
N ALA A 176 -33.35 -14.87 23.77
CA ALA A 176 -32.51 -15.58 24.73
C ALA A 176 -33.00 -15.38 26.18
N ASP A 177 -33.36 -14.15 26.54
CA ASP A 177 -33.90 -13.81 27.85
C ASP A 177 -35.25 -14.51 28.11
N GLU A 178 -36.14 -14.55 27.11
CA GLU A 178 -37.41 -15.27 27.22
C GLU A 178 -37.23 -16.78 27.34
N ILE A 179 -36.28 -17.38 26.62
CA ILE A 179 -35.96 -18.82 26.77
C ILE A 179 -35.46 -19.09 28.20
N TYR A 180 -34.57 -18.26 28.73
CA TYR A 180 -34.08 -18.41 30.10
C TYR A 180 -35.23 -18.30 31.11
N ASN A 181 -36.06 -17.27 31.00
CA ASN A 181 -37.20 -17.05 31.90
C ASN A 181 -38.20 -18.21 31.82
N HIS A 182 -38.49 -18.69 30.62
CA HIS A 182 -39.34 -19.84 30.36
C HIS A 182 -38.84 -21.10 31.06
N GLU A 183 -37.55 -21.42 30.89
CA GLU A 183 -36.93 -22.58 31.51
C GLU A 183 -36.99 -22.49 33.04
N GLN A 184 -36.66 -21.33 33.62
CA GLN A 184 -36.73 -21.12 35.07
C GLN A 184 -38.17 -21.26 35.59
N TYR A 185 -39.14 -20.64 34.90
CA TYR A 185 -40.55 -20.69 35.30
C TYR A 185 -41.11 -22.11 35.21
N ARG A 186 -40.83 -22.83 34.12
CA ARG A 186 -41.26 -24.22 33.93
C ARG A 186 -40.67 -25.14 34.99
N ASN A 187 -39.40 -24.99 35.35
CA ASN A 187 -38.76 -25.76 36.41
C ASN A 187 -39.40 -25.54 37.79
N GLN A 188 -39.90 -24.34 38.05
CA GLN A 188 -40.60 -24.02 39.30
C GLN A 188 -42.03 -24.56 39.31
N GLU A 189 -42.75 -24.44 38.19
CA GLU A 189 -44.19 -24.69 38.10
C GLU A 189 -44.57 -26.07 37.59
N THR A 190 -43.60 -26.95 37.32
CA THR A 190 -43.84 -28.34 36.96
C THR A 190 -43.33 -29.31 38.03
N PHE A 191 -43.93 -30.50 38.06
CA PHE A 191 -43.48 -31.60 38.89
C PHE A 191 -43.75 -32.94 38.19
N ILE A 192 -42.97 -33.96 38.56
CA ILE A 192 -43.14 -35.31 38.02
C ILE A 192 -44.20 -36.03 38.85
N GLN A 193 -45.22 -36.56 38.17
CA GLN A 193 -46.17 -37.49 38.76
C GLN A 193 -46.00 -38.87 38.13
N THR A 194 -45.78 -39.89 38.95
CA THR A 194 -45.77 -41.28 38.48
C THR A 194 -47.21 -41.79 38.36
N THR A 195 -47.58 -42.24 37.16
CA THR A 195 -48.87 -42.87 36.89
C THR A 195 -48.94 -44.27 37.50
N ALA A 196 -50.16 -44.84 37.60
CA ALA A 196 -50.38 -46.19 38.12
C ALA A 196 -49.65 -47.30 37.33
N SER A 197 -49.28 -47.02 36.07
CA SER A 197 -48.48 -47.91 35.21
C SER A 197 -46.97 -47.70 35.33
N GLY A 198 -46.50 -46.85 36.26
CA GLY A 198 -45.08 -46.55 36.46
C GLY A 198 -44.49 -45.54 35.45
N ILE A 199 -45.32 -44.93 34.60
CA ILE A 199 -44.87 -43.91 33.64
C ILE A 199 -44.80 -42.56 34.37
N GLU A 200 -43.64 -41.90 34.29
CA GLU A 200 -43.45 -40.53 34.77
C GLU A 200 -44.05 -39.54 33.78
N VAL A 201 -44.97 -38.69 34.24
CA VAL A 201 -45.53 -37.60 33.45
C VAL A 201 -45.26 -36.27 34.14
N MET A 202 -44.84 -35.28 33.35
CA MET A 202 -44.71 -33.92 33.83
C MET A 202 -46.11 -33.32 33.98
N LYS A 203 -46.41 -32.72 35.14
CA LYS A 203 -47.65 -32.00 35.40
C LYS A 203 -47.37 -30.57 35.86
N PHE A 204 -48.28 -29.69 35.49
CA PHE A 204 -48.30 -28.31 35.95
C PHE A 204 -48.89 -28.21 37.36
N ARG A 205 -48.33 -27.32 38.18
CA ARG A 205 -48.83 -27.02 39.53
C ARG A 205 -50.16 -26.28 39.53
N SER A 206 -50.45 -25.53 38.47
CA SER A 206 -51.70 -24.79 38.32
C SER A 206 -52.10 -24.64 36.84
N GLU A 207 -53.39 -24.46 36.57
CA GLU A 207 -53.90 -24.15 35.23
C GLU A 207 -53.34 -22.81 34.72
N LYS A 208 -53.07 -21.87 35.63
CA LYS A 208 -52.44 -20.59 35.28
C LYS A 208 -51.03 -20.83 34.72
N ALA A 209 -50.22 -21.63 35.41
CA ALA A 209 -48.86 -21.93 34.97
C ALA A 209 -48.85 -22.65 33.61
N GLU A 210 -49.77 -23.60 33.38
CA GLU A 210 -49.93 -24.26 32.09
C GLU A 210 -50.22 -23.25 30.97
N LYS A 211 -51.16 -22.32 31.19
CA LYS A 211 -51.47 -21.28 30.20
C LYS A 211 -50.29 -20.35 29.91
N GLU A 212 -49.56 -19.95 30.94
CA GLU A 212 -48.43 -19.03 30.82
C GLU A 212 -47.27 -19.69 30.06
N ILE A 213 -46.91 -20.92 30.43
CA ILE A 213 -45.89 -21.74 29.73
C ILE A 213 -46.29 -21.95 28.26
N ASN A 214 -47.52 -22.37 27.99
CA ASN A 214 -47.98 -22.60 26.61
C ASN A 214 -48.00 -21.30 25.79
N SER A 215 -48.31 -20.16 26.41
CA SER A 215 -48.29 -18.86 25.74
C SER A 215 -46.87 -18.43 25.38
N THR A 216 -45.90 -18.65 26.26
CA THR A 216 -44.49 -18.34 26.00
C THR A 216 -43.91 -19.28 24.94
N GLU A 217 -44.23 -20.57 24.99
CA GLU A 217 -43.82 -21.53 23.95
C GLU A 217 -44.40 -21.16 22.58
N ALA A 218 -45.66 -20.75 22.51
CA ALA A 218 -46.27 -20.27 21.27
C ALA A 218 -45.57 -19.02 20.74
N TRP A 219 -45.27 -18.05 21.62
CA TRP A 219 -44.54 -16.85 21.23
C TRP A 219 -43.14 -17.15 20.71
N LEU A 220 -42.41 -18.06 21.38
CA LEU A 220 -41.09 -18.52 20.97
C LEU A 220 -41.16 -19.22 19.60
N TYR A 221 -42.09 -20.15 19.44
CA TYR A 221 -42.35 -20.85 18.18
C TYR A 221 -42.58 -19.88 17.02
N ASP A 222 -43.37 -18.84 17.26
CA ASP A 222 -43.68 -17.82 16.26
C ASP A 222 -42.41 -17.07 15.80
N GLN A 223 -41.44 -16.81 16.68
CA GLN A 223 -40.20 -16.10 16.32
C GLN A 223 -39.38 -16.87 15.26
N PHE A 224 -39.40 -18.20 15.31
CA PHE A 224 -38.61 -19.04 14.41
C PHE A 224 -39.36 -19.47 13.16
N THR A 225 -40.68 -19.60 13.23
CA THR A 225 -41.49 -20.20 12.16
C THR A 225 -42.24 -19.18 11.31
N LEU A 226 -42.74 -18.10 11.90
CA LEU A 226 -43.49 -17.09 11.16
C LEU A 226 -42.56 -16.32 10.22
N LEU A 227 -42.85 -16.44 8.92
CA LEU A 227 -42.08 -15.77 7.88
C LEU A 227 -42.18 -14.24 7.99
N GLU A 228 -43.33 -13.72 8.40
CA GLU A 228 -43.57 -12.27 8.53
C GLU A 228 -42.64 -11.63 9.56
N ILE A 229 -42.55 -12.23 10.76
CA ILE A 229 -41.65 -11.77 11.83
C ILE A 229 -40.20 -11.82 11.35
N ARG A 230 -39.78 -12.95 10.76
CA ARG A 230 -38.40 -13.11 10.27
C ARG A 230 -38.08 -12.14 9.14
N ALA A 231 -38.99 -11.95 8.19
CA ALA A 231 -38.79 -11.00 7.10
C ALA A 231 -38.67 -9.57 7.64
N GLU A 232 -39.55 -9.15 8.55
CA GLU A 232 -39.50 -7.84 9.17
C GLU A 232 -38.16 -7.56 9.85
N LYS A 233 -37.61 -8.56 10.57
CA LYS A 233 -36.35 -8.41 11.30
C LYS A 233 -35.12 -8.50 10.40
N PHE A 234 -35.03 -9.50 9.52
CA PHE A 234 -33.82 -9.76 8.74
C PHE A 234 -33.75 -9.01 7.41
N GLU A 235 -34.88 -8.76 6.74
CA GLU A 235 -34.88 -8.17 5.39
C GLU A 235 -34.11 -6.84 5.30
N PRO A 236 -34.25 -5.89 6.26
CA PRO A 236 -33.49 -4.64 6.23
C PRO A 236 -31.98 -4.87 6.21
N SER A 237 -31.50 -5.88 6.95
CA SER A 237 -30.08 -6.18 7.12
C SER A 237 -29.53 -7.14 6.05
N MET A 238 -30.40 -7.82 5.30
CA MET A 238 -30.02 -8.70 4.19
C MET A 238 -29.85 -7.97 2.86
N ARG A 239 -30.18 -6.68 2.78
CA ARG A 239 -30.01 -5.89 1.56
C ARG A 239 -28.59 -5.32 1.47
N VAL A 240 -27.84 -5.76 0.45
CA VAL A 240 -26.57 -5.14 0.08
C VAL A 240 -26.88 -3.86 -0.72
N SER A 241 -27.08 -2.74 -0.03
CA SER A 241 -27.27 -1.44 -0.70
C SER A 241 -25.96 -0.94 -1.30
N ASP A 242 -26.03 -0.34 -2.49
CA ASP A 242 -24.91 0.29 -3.19
C ASP A 242 -24.57 1.70 -2.70
N ALA A 243 -25.27 2.22 -1.68
CA ALA A 243 -24.95 3.50 -1.05
C ALA A 243 -23.56 3.51 -0.37
#